data_AF-A0A1B6JVD7-F1
#
_entry.id   AF-A0A1B6JVD7-F1
#
_cell.length_a   1.000
_cell.length_b   1.000
_cell.length_c   1.000
_cell.angle_alpha   90.00
_cell.angle_beta   90.00
_cell.angle_gamma   90.00
#
_symmetry.space_group_name_H-M   'P 1'
#
loop_
_entity.id
_entity.type
_entity.pdbx_description
1 polymer ?
#
loop_
_entity_poly.entity_id
_entity_poly.type
_entity_poly.pdbx_seq_one_letter_code
_entity_poly.pdbx_strand_id
1 'polypeptide(L)'
;MYKSKFYCLILILWSILSLDFVLGADSSLNLKDICEISTERYPNEDHNLSEILQTYKTCFQKIDQYSGVTKEVLLRQLINKLDCFKEDLKQLYYEGNLRYKDVQLVEHMEQELQNKGEVNLRLGDIRRSPIKCNIAIQVRSTVKHIIPLVVTGTASEKRRACEAILKQGKDGNITQLLDIPTPKLDSNKEPTELTVPLNVTNPATYKVDSPDADNLLTQYYKVVMKCLTLTTEHKIQVFKFNKKFYDWLSQAVLPHLEDDKCYPAFGSVLRIVETMRENDFVPKNATANFIFYGQKNLGVKEEEKLKKEEHPGKIIHLSSFYLMFIPWLIFICLSVAYLTWTSRREQCLSWCCAKDNGSCDSSTEFEVNIVIFFENDHLVTENFPITLKRS
;
A
#
# COMPACT_ATOMS: atom_id res chain seq x y z
N MET A 1 54.20 -6.92 20.08
CA MET A 1 53.74 -6.43 18.76
C MET A 1 52.57 -7.20 18.11
N TYR A 2 52.36 -8.51 18.36
CA TYR A 2 51.29 -9.26 17.67
C TYR A 2 49.84 -8.90 18.11
N LYS A 3 49.61 -8.57 19.39
CA LYS A 3 48.26 -8.23 19.88
C LYS A 3 47.68 -6.95 19.27
N SER A 4 48.50 -5.94 19.01
CA SER A 4 48.04 -4.66 18.43
C SER A 4 47.56 -4.81 16.98
N LYS A 5 48.23 -5.66 16.19
CA LYS A 5 47.81 -5.92 14.80
C LYS A 5 46.48 -6.68 14.74
N PHE A 6 46.25 -7.58 15.69
CA PHE A 6 45.00 -8.34 15.79
C PHE A 6 43.79 -7.45 16.14
N TYR A 7 43.96 -6.49 17.06
CA TYR A 7 42.89 -5.55 17.41
C TYR A 7 42.51 -4.60 16.27
N CYS A 8 43.49 -4.10 15.49
CA CYS A 8 43.17 -3.31 14.30
C CYS A 8 42.41 -4.12 13.25
N LEU A 9 42.77 -5.39 13.04
CA LEU A 9 42.12 -6.24 12.06
C LEU A 9 40.68 -6.55 12.45
N ILE A 10 40.41 -6.79 13.74
CA ILE A 10 39.06 -6.97 14.28
C ILE A 10 38.23 -5.69 14.14
N LEU A 11 38.79 -4.52 14.44
CA LEU A 11 38.08 -3.24 14.30
C LEU A 11 37.72 -2.94 12.84
N ILE A 12 38.61 -3.24 11.90
CA ILE A 12 38.37 -3.12 10.45
C ILE A 12 37.26 -4.09 10.02
N LEU A 13 37.31 -5.36 10.44
CA LEU A 13 36.26 -6.33 10.15
C LEU A 13 34.91 -5.93 10.75
N TRP A 14 34.90 -5.42 11.98
CA TRP A 14 33.67 -4.93 12.61
C TRP A 14 33.12 -3.70 11.91
N SER A 15 33.98 -2.79 11.45
CA SER A 15 33.52 -1.61 10.71
C SER A 15 33.05 -1.97 9.30
N ILE A 16 33.65 -2.94 8.62
CA ILE A 16 33.15 -3.48 7.33
C ILE A 16 31.81 -4.20 7.53
N LEU A 17 31.69 -5.09 8.52
CA LEU A 17 30.43 -5.76 8.85
C LEU A 17 29.33 -4.79 9.28
N SER A 18 29.70 -3.73 9.99
CA SER A 18 28.77 -2.64 10.35
C SER A 18 28.43 -1.79 9.12
N LEU A 19 29.35 -1.60 8.18
CA LEU A 19 29.11 -0.89 6.92
C LEU A 19 28.16 -1.70 6.04
N ASP A 20 28.32 -3.01 5.91
CA ASP A 20 27.41 -3.88 5.14
C ASP A 20 26.02 -3.99 5.80
N PHE A 21 25.96 -3.88 7.12
CA PHE A 21 24.70 -3.83 7.88
C PHE A 21 24.01 -2.46 7.77
N VAL A 22 24.77 -1.37 7.67
CA VAL A 22 24.25 0.02 7.53
C VAL A 22 23.98 0.40 6.07
N LEU A 23 24.78 -0.09 5.14
CA LEU A 23 24.57 -0.05 3.68
C LEU A 23 23.69 -1.22 3.21
N GLY A 24 22.77 -1.64 4.08
CA GLY A 24 21.96 -2.84 3.94
C GLY A 24 21.56 -3.11 2.50
N ALA A 25 21.92 -4.31 2.03
CA ALA A 25 21.37 -5.02 0.89
C ALA A 25 20.78 -4.11 -0.19
N ASP A 26 21.60 -3.76 -1.17
CA ASP A 26 21.20 -3.34 -2.52
C ASP A 26 19.81 -2.69 -2.60
N SER A 27 19.77 -1.40 -2.30
CA SER A 27 18.66 -0.49 -2.65
C SER A 27 18.37 -0.39 -4.16
N SER A 28 18.96 -1.27 -4.98
CA SER A 28 18.81 -1.33 -6.43
C SER A 28 17.62 -2.20 -6.87
N LEU A 29 17.13 -3.14 -6.05
CA LEU A 29 15.92 -3.91 -6.35
C LEU A 29 14.67 -3.13 -5.93
N ASN A 30 14.25 -2.23 -6.80
CA ASN A 30 13.00 -1.50 -6.65
C ASN A 30 11.85 -2.33 -7.23
N LEU A 31 10.79 -2.55 -6.45
CA LEU A 31 9.53 -3.14 -6.92
C LEU A 31 9.03 -2.47 -8.21
N LYS A 32 9.33 -1.17 -8.39
CA LYS A 32 9.04 -0.38 -9.59
C LYS A 32 9.59 -1.04 -10.86
N ASP A 33 10.83 -1.52 -10.83
CA ASP A 33 11.53 -2.02 -12.01
C ASP A 33 11.06 -3.44 -12.38
N ILE A 34 10.76 -4.26 -11.37
CA ILE A 34 10.29 -5.64 -11.57
C ILE A 34 8.85 -5.67 -12.05
N CYS A 35 8.02 -4.82 -11.44
CA CYS A 35 6.58 -4.86 -11.63
C CYS A 35 6.12 -3.94 -12.75
N GLU A 36 7.02 -3.18 -13.38
CA GLU A 36 6.72 -2.18 -14.41
C GLU A 36 5.59 -1.24 -13.96
N ILE A 37 5.47 -1.02 -12.64
CA ILE A 37 4.45 -0.15 -12.07
C ILE A 37 4.89 1.26 -12.41
N SER A 38 4.38 1.77 -13.53
CA SER A 38 4.60 3.14 -13.98
C SER A 38 4.16 4.11 -12.88
N THR A 39 5.12 4.60 -12.09
CA THR A 39 4.87 5.66 -11.10
C THR A 39 4.68 7.03 -11.76
N GLU A 40 4.91 7.13 -13.08
CA GLU A 40 4.95 8.40 -13.81
C GLU A 40 3.80 8.58 -14.81
N ARG A 41 3.03 7.54 -15.11
CA ARG A 41 1.68 7.77 -15.65
C ARG A 41 0.76 8.09 -14.50
N TYR A 42 0.78 9.35 -14.11
CA TYR A 42 -0.39 9.98 -13.52
C TYR A 42 -1.61 9.56 -14.36
N PRO A 43 -2.65 9.02 -13.73
CA PRO A 43 -3.79 8.52 -14.48
C PRO A 43 -4.48 9.71 -15.14
N ASN A 44 -4.30 9.86 -16.45
CA ASN A 44 -5.31 10.50 -17.27
C ASN A 44 -6.61 9.69 -17.07
N GLU A 45 -7.73 10.40 -17.06
CA GLU A 45 -8.96 10.15 -16.29
C GLU A 45 -9.72 8.82 -16.48
N ASP A 46 -9.18 7.80 -17.16
CA ASP A 46 -9.93 6.59 -17.54
C ASP A 46 -9.24 5.24 -17.20
N HIS A 47 -8.14 5.22 -16.43
CA HIS A 47 -7.55 3.92 -16.06
C HIS A 47 -8.47 3.13 -15.11
N ASN A 48 -8.88 1.97 -15.59
CA ASN A 48 -9.77 1.05 -14.88
C ASN A 48 -9.04 0.52 -13.63
N LEU A 49 -9.61 0.73 -12.45
CA LEU A 49 -9.05 0.23 -11.18
C LEU A 49 -8.72 -1.27 -11.21
N SER A 50 -9.48 -2.04 -12.00
CA SER A 50 -9.22 -3.46 -12.25
C SER A 50 -7.88 -3.71 -12.96
N GLU A 51 -7.42 -2.81 -13.84
CA GLU A 51 -6.12 -2.88 -14.51
C GLU A 51 -4.95 -2.67 -13.53
N ILE A 52 -5.10 -1.74 -12.60
CA ILE A 52 -4.13 -1.49 -11.52
C ILE A 52 -3.98 -2.76 -10.67
N LEU A 53 -5.09 -3.36 -10.25
CA LEU A 53 -5.11 -4.61 -9.49
C LEU A 53 -4.50 -5.78 -10.27
N GLN A 54 -4.75 -5.86 -11.57
CA GLN A 54 -4.17 -6.88 -12.44
C GLN A 54 -2.65 -6.70 -12.59
N THR A 55 -2.16 -5.46 -12.60
CA THR A 55 -0.71 -5.17 -12.55
C THR A 55 -0.10 -5.71 -11.26
N TYR A 56 -0.74 -5.50 -10.10
CA TYR A 56 -0.28 -6.08 -8.84
C TYR A 56 -0.30 -7.60 -8.82
N LYS A 57 -1.32 -8.23 -9.41
CA LYS A 57 -1.36 -9.68 -9.59
C LYS A 57 -0.18 -10.19 -10.41
N THR A 58 0.12 -9.49 -11.50
CA THR A 58 1.24 -9.84 -12.41
C THR A 58 2.58 -9.65 -11.70
N CYS A 59 2.73 -8.56 -10.95
CA CYS A 59 3.87 -8.29 -10.08
C CYS A 59 4.08 -9.43 -9.07
N PHE A 60 3.03 -9.86 -8.38
CA PHE A 60 3.08 -10.98 -7.46
C PHE A 60 3.57 -12.28 -8.12
N GLN A 61 3.05 -12.61 -9.31
CA GLN A 61 3.49 -13.78 -10.09
C GLN A 61 4.94 -13.68 -10.55
N LYS A 62 5.43 -12.48 -10.90
CA LYS A 62 6.84 -12.26 -11.24
C LYS A 62 7.75 -12.45 -10.01
N ILE A 63 7.34 -11.99 -8.83
CA ILE A 63 8.12 -12.14 -7.59
C ILE A 63 8.32 -13.62 -7.24
N ASP A 64 7.39 -14.50 -7.63
CA ASP A 64 7.54 -15.94 -7.41
C ASP A 64 8.73 -16.58 -8.15
N GLN A 65 9.26 -15.93 -9.19
CA GLN A 65 10.44 -16.38 -9.93
C GLN A 65 11.76 -16.11 -9.18
N TYR A 66 11.72 -15.27 -8.13
CA TYR A 66 12.88 -14.96 -7.30
C TYR A 66 13.02 -15.98 -6.16
N SER A 67 14.19 -16.07 -5.54
CA SER A 67 14.46 -16.95 -4.40
C SER A 67 15.30 -16.26 -3.33
N GLY A 68 15.29 -16.81 -2.10
CA GLY A 68 16.06 -16.31 -0.96
C GLY A 68 15.64 -14.93 -0.46
N VAL A 69 16.60 -14.20 0.11
CA VAL A 69 16.40 -12.88 0.77
C VAL A 69 15.75 -11.86 -0.15
N THR A 70 16.09 -11.87 -1.45
CA THR A 70 15.50 -10.94 -2.42
C THR A 70 13.99 -11.14 -2.57
N LYS A 71 13.51 -12.39 -2.61
CA LYS A 71 12.08 -12.68 -2.66
C LYS A 71 11.36 -12.12 -1.44
N GLU A 72 11.91 -12.34 -0.25
CA GLU A 72 11.32 -11.87 1.02
C GLU A 72 11.21 -10.34 1.08
N VAL A 73 12.24 -9.62 0.64
CA VAL A 73 12.24 -8.15 0.59
C VAL A 73 11.15 -7.64 -0.36
N LEU A 74 11.04 -8.23 -1.55
CA LEU A 74 10.03 -7.84 -2.56
C LEU A 74 8.61 -8.16 -2.10
N LEU A 75 8.38 -9.35 -1.53
CA LEU A 75 7.07 -9.71 -0.96
C LEU A 75 6.68 -8.76 0.17
N ARG A 76 7.61 -8.39 1.05
CA ARG A 76 7.35 -7.44 2.14
C ARG A 76 6.98 -6.05 1.59
N GLN A 77 7.64 -5.58 0.55
CA GLN A 77 7.28 -4.32 -0.11
C GLN A 77 5.88 -4.37 -0.75
N LEU A 78 5.52 -5.49 -1.38
CA LEU A 78 4.20 -5.69 -1.98
C LEU A 78 3.09 -5.77 -0.91
N ILE A 79 3.30 -6.53 0.18
CA ILE A 79 2.36 -6.63 1.31
C ILE A 79 2.08 -5.24 1.89
N ASN A 80 3.12 -4.47 2.19
CA ASN A 80 2.95 -3.13 2.76
C ASN A 80 2.13 -2.19 1.84
N LYS A 81 2.23 -2.38 0.51
CA LYS A 81 1.43 -1.62 -0.47
C LYS A 81 -0.03 -2.11 -0.54
N LEU A 82 -0.26 -3.42 -0.47
CA LEU A 82 -1.60 -4.02 -0.51
C LEU A 82 -2.39 -3.76 0.79
N ASP A 83 -1.74 -3.90 1.94
CA ASP A 83 -2.36 -3.74 3.26
C ASP A 83 -2.95 -2.33 3.43
N CYS A 84 -2.18 -1.32 3.04
CA CYS A 84 -2.67 0.05 2.99
C CYS A 84 -3.95 0.20 2.14
N PHE A 85 -4.03 -0.52 1.03
CA PHE A 85 -5.05 -0.32 0.01
C PHE A 85 -6.33 -1.11 0.28
N LYS A 86 -6.29 -2.07 1.20
CA LYS A 86 -7.41 -2.98 1.52
C LYS A 86 -8.67 -2.26 1.96
N GLU A 87 -8.55 -1.31 2.90
CA GLU A 87 -9.69 -0.54 3.40
C GLU A 87 -10.34 0.32 2.30
N ASP A 88 -9.52 0.90 1.43
CA ASP A 88 -10.01 1.67 0.28
C ASP A 88 -10.73 0.81 -0.73
N LEU A 89 -10.27 -0.42 -0.97
CA LEU A 89 -10.93 -1.36 -1.88
C LEU A 89 -12.33 -1.73 -1.41
N LYS A 90 -12.51 -2.00 -0.10
CA LYS A 90 -13.85 -2.25 0.46
C LYS A 90 -14.76 -1.05 0.24
N GLN A 91 -14.26 0.15 0.56
CA GLN A 91 -15.00 1.38 0.39
C GLN A 91 -15.42 1.58 -1.08
N LEU A 92 -14.49 1.45 -2.03
CA LEU A 92 -14.77 1.59 -3.47
C LEU A 92 -15.76 0.55 -3.98
N TYR A 93 -15.74 -0.65 -3.41
CA TYR A 93 -16.73 -1.68 -3.70
C TYR A 93 -18.13 -1.29 -3.18
N TYR A 94 -18.25 -0.78 -1.96
CA TYR A 94 -19.53 -0.28 -1.41
C TYR A 94 -20.04 0.98 -2.11
N GLU A 95 -19.14 1.80 -2.66
CA GLU A 95 -19.46 2.91 -3.57
C GLU A 95 -19.86 2.44 -4.98
N GLY A 96 -19.64 1.17 -5.30
CA GLY A 96 -19.96 0.56 -6.58
C GLY A 96 -19.02 0.96 -7.73
N ASN A 97 -17.80 1.37 -7.39
CA ASN A 97 -16.71 1.67 -8.32
C ASN A 97 -15.83 0.45 -8.61
N LEU A 98 -16.03 -0.63 -7.86
CA LEU A 98 -15.29 -1.89 -7.98
C LEU A 98 -16.23 -3.09 -7.99
N ARG A 99 -15.81 -4.21 -8.57
CA ARG A 99 -16.55 -5.48 -8.50
C ARG A 99 -16.02 -6.34 -7.36
N TYR A 100 -16.85 -7.18 -6.78
CA TYR A 100 -16.42 -8.00 -5.64
C TYR A 100 -15.24 -8.92 -5.98
N LYS A 101 -15.19 -9.49 -7.20
CA LYS A 101 -14.05 -10.30 -7.64
C LYS A 101 -12.69 -9.59 -7.59
N ASP A 102 -12.69 -8.27 -7.74
CA ASP A 102 -11.47 -7.48 -7.68
C ASP A 102 -11.02 -7.31 -6.21
N VAL A 103 -11.95 -7.24 -5.26
CA VAL A 103 -11.68 -7.31 -3.81
C VAL A 103 -11.15 -8.70 -3.43
N GLN A 104 -11.83 -9.77 -3.87
CA GLN A 104 -11.41 -11.16 -3.62
C GLN A 104 -10.03 -11.46 -4.17
N LEU A 105 -9.64 -10.85 -5.29
CA LEU A 105 -8.30 -11.01 -5.85
C LEU A 105 -7.24 -10.52 -4.86
N VAL A 106 -7.48 -9.39 -4.18
CA VAL A 106 -6.55 -8.84 -3.19
C VAL A 106 -6.54 -9.67 -1.92
N GLU A 107 -7.71 -10.08 -1.43
CA GLU A 107 -7.81 -11.00 -0.28
C GLU A 107 -7.09 -12.33 -0.55
N HIS A 108 -7.21 -12.88 -1.76
CA HIS A 108 -6.50 -14.09 -2.16
C HIS A 108 -4.98 -13.85 -2.20
N MET A 109 -4.52 -12.74 -2.79
CA MET A 109 -3.09 -12.41 -2.79
C MET A 109 -2.55 -12.28 -1.36
N GLU A 110 -3.30 -11.65 -0.44
CA GLU A 110 -2.93 -11.53 0.96
C GLU A 110 -2.84 -12.90 1.65
N GLN A 111 -3.85 -13.76 1.47
CA GLN A 111 -3.83 -15.12 2.01
C GLN A 111 -2.67 -15.95 1.45
N GLU A 112 -2.40 -15.85 0.15
CA GLU A 112 -1.31 -16.56 -0.49
C GLU A 112 0.05 -16.05 0.00
N LEU A 113 0.18 -14.73 0.23
CA LEU A 113 1.34 -14.11 0.86
C LEU A 113 1.56 -14.62 2.29
N GLN A 114 0.50 -14.66 3.09
CA GLN A 114 0.52 -15.20 4.46
C GLN A 114 0.90 -16.68 4.49
N ASN A 115 0.43 -17.47 3.52
CA ASN A 115 0.72 -18.90 3.42
C ASN A 115 2.14 -19.18 2.92
N LYS A 116 2.68 -18.36 1.99
CA LYS A 116 4.00 -18.54 1.38
C LYS A 116 5.16 -18.06 2.25
N GLY A 117 4.93 -17.11 3.16
CA GLY A 117 6.00 -16.46 3.90
C GLY A 117 5.62 -16.23 5.36
N GLU A 118 6.14 -17.10 6.22
CA GLU A 118 6.52 -16.78 7.59
C GLU A 118 5.45 -16.09 8.47
N VAL A 119 4.80 -16.89 9.32
CA VAL A 119 3.99 -16.47 10.48
C VAL A 119 4.69 -15.43 11.41
N ASN A 120 6.00 -15.19 11.22
CA ASN A 120 6.82 -14.20 11.94
C ASN A 120 6.97 -12.85 11.22
N LEU A 121 6.46 -12.69 10.00
CA LEU A 121 6.18 -11.39 9.39
C LEU A 121 4.83 -10.84 9.83
N ARG A 122 4.29 -11.32 10.97
CA ARG A 122 3.45 -10.45 11.79
C ARG A 122 4.28 -9.22 12.07
N LEU A 123 4.04 -8.19 11.24
CA LEU A 123 4.18 -6.79 11.54
C LEU A 123 3.90 -6.69 13.05
N GLY A 124 4.96 -6.68 13.86
CA GLY A 124 4.79 -6.45 15.28
C GLY A 124 3.98 -5.17 15.41
N ASP A 125 3.15 -5.10 16.45
CA ASP A 125 2.23 -4.03 16.86
C ASP A 125 2.78 -2.58 16.86
N ILE A 126 3.95 -2.35 16.27
CA ILE A 126 4.31 -1.09 15.65
C ILE A 126 3.23 -0.75 14.61
N ARG A 127 2.14 -0.13 15.09
CA ARG A 127 1.32 0.84 14.36
C ARG A 127 2.26 1.86 13.73
N ARG A 128 2.95 1.47 12.65
CA ARG A 128 3.77 2.39 11.88
C ARG A 128 2.77 3.37 11.31
N SER A 129 2.91 4.61 11.75
CA SER A 129 2.19 5.77 11.25
C SER A 129 1.97 5.58 9.75
N PRO A 130 0.73 5.76 9.25
CA PRO A 130 0.38 5.42 7.88
C PRO A 130 1.42 6.07 6.97
N ILE A 131 2.29 5.23 6.37
CA ILE A 131 3.14 5.69 5.29
C ILE A 131 2.14 6.26 4.29
N LYS A 132 2.23 7.56 3.99
CA LYS A 132 1.33 8.24 3.05
C LYS A 132 1.26 7.35 1.82
N CYS A 133 0.11 6.72 1.66
CA CYS A 133 0.00 5.64 0.71
C CYS A 133 -0.40 6.30 -0.59
N ASN A 134 0.60 6.58 -1.41
CA ASN A 134 0.39 7.27 -2.67
C ASN A 134 -0.61 6.51 -3.56
N ILE A 135 -0.74 5.19 -3.39
CA ILE A 135 -1.71 4.34 -4.10
C ILE A 135 -3.14 4.61 -3.62
N ALA A 136 -3.38 4.61 -2.31
CA ALA A 136 -4.67 4.99 -1.72
C ALA A 136 -5.12 6.38 -2.22
N ILE A 137 -4.18 7.34 -2.19
CA ILE A 137 -4.41 8.69 -2.71
C ILE A 137 -4.72 8.66 -4.20
N GLN A 138 -3.95 7.92 -4.99
CA GLN A 138 -4.14 7.79 -6.44
C GLN A 138 -5.51 7.21 -6.78
N VAL A 139 -5.93 6.14 -6.09
CA VAL A 139 -7.21 5.49 -6.35
C VAL A 139 -8.39 6.33 -5.88
N ARG A 140 -8.26 7.04 -4.76
CA ARG A 140 -9.28 8.02 -4.36
C ARG A 140 -9.32 9.22 -5.30
N SER A 141 -8.19 9.61 -5.88
CA SER A 141 -8.15 10.74 -6.83
C SER A 141 -8.84 10.43 -8.17
N THR A 142 -8.90 9.15 -8.58
CA THR A 142 -9.61 8.73 -9.80
C THR A 142 -11.13 8.67 -9.59
N VAL A 143 -11.60 8.47 -8.36
CA VAL A 143 -13.03 8.39 -8.03
C VAL A 143 -13.48 9.69 -7.36
N LYS A 144 -13.97 10.64 -8.16
CA LYS A 144 -14.37 11.96 -7.68
C LYS A 144 -15.76 11.98 -7.01
N HIS A 145 -16.63 11.01 -7.29
CA HIS A 145 -18.02 10.99 -6.78
C HIS A 145 -18.68 9.61 -6.92
N ILE A 146 -19.56 9.28 -5.98
CA ILE A 146 -20.42 8.10 -6.06
C ILE A 146 -21.45 8.33 -7.16
N ILE A 147 -21.49 7.45 -8.16
CA ILE A 147 -22.45 7.56 -9.26
C ILE A 147 -23.80 6.98 -8.80
N PRO A 148 -24.90 7.75 -8.85
CA PRO A 148 -26.24 7.26 -8.53
C PRO A 148 -26.66 6.05 -9.37
N LEU A 149 -27.71 5.36 -8.94
CA LEU A 149 -28.31 4.25 -9.67
C LEU A 149 -29.23 4.78 -10.76
N VAL A 150 -28.93 4.42 -11.99
CA VAL A 150 -29.85 4.61 -13.12
C VAL A 150 -30.89 3.49 -13.10
N VAL A 151 -32.11 3.82 -12.68
CA VAL A 151 -33.25 2.89 -12.68
C VAL A 151 -34.10 3.15 -13.92
N THR A 152 -33.69 2.57 -15.05
CA THR A 152 -34.46 2.58 -16.30
C THR A 152 -34.96 1.19 -16.65
N GLY A 153 -36.02 1.12 -17.45
CA GLY A 153 -36.58 -0.13 -17.92
C GLY A 153 -37.79 0.08 -18.82
N THR A 154 -37.95 -0.81 -19.78
CA THR A 154 -39.13 -0.95 -20.63
C THR A 154 -40.36 -1.31 -19.80
N ALA A 155 -41.55 -1.10 -20.34
CA ALA A 155 -42.79 -1.47 -19.65
C ALA A 155 -42.84 -2.97 -19.29
N SER A 156 -42.27 -3.87 -20.11
CA SER A 156 -42.24 -5.30 -19.82
C SER A 156 -41.29 -5.63 -18.66
N GLU A 157 -40.12 -4.99 -18.58
CA GLU A 157 -39.17 -5.17 -17.48
C GLU A 157 -39.75 -4.68 -16.16
N LYS A 158 -40.45 -3.54 -16.18
CA LYS A 158 -41.11 -3.04 -14.99
C LYS A 158 -42.23 -3.97 -14.50
N ARG A 159 -43.00 -4.59 -15.41
CA ARG A 159 -44.04 -5.57 -15.05
C ARG A 159 -43.42 -6.82 -14.41
N ARG A 160 -42.36 -7.38 -15.01
CA ARG A 160 -41.61 -8.51 -14.43
C ARG A 160 -41.06 -8.18 -13.04
N ALA A 161 -40.59 -6.95 -12.83
CA ALA A 161 -40.14 -6.51 -11.52
C ALA A 161 -41.26 -6.50 -10.48
N CYS A 162 -42.48 -6.10 -10.87
CA CYS A 162 -43.65 -6.20 -9.98
C CYS A 162 -44.08 -7.64 -9.73
N GLU A 163 -44.03 -8.52 -10.73
CA GLU A 163 -44.36 -9.94 -10.57
C GLU A 163 -43.43 -10.65 -9.58
N ALA A 164 -42.16 -10.25 -9.51
CA ALA A 164 -41.23 -10.74 -8.49
C ALA A 164 -41.70 -10.33 -7.08
N ILE A 165 -42.05 -9.06 -6.88
CA ILE A 165 -42.32 -8.50 -5.54
C ILE A 165 -43.75 -8.75 -5.07
N LEU A 166 -44.71 -9.00 -5.94
CA LEU A 166 -46.13 -9.03 -5.57
C LEU A 166 -46.70 -10.44 -5.60
N LYS A 167 -47.50 -10.78 -4.59
CA LYS A 167 -48.43 -11.90 -4.69
C LYS A 167 -49.54 -11.48 -5.66
N GLN A 168 -49.72 -12.21 -6.74
CA GLN A 168 -50.94 -12.06 -7.55
C GLN A 168 -52.14 -12.39 -6.67
N GLY A 169 -53.06 -11.43 -6.52
CA GLY A 169 -54.38 -11.70 -5.98
C GLY A 169 -55.12 -12.67 -6.91
N LYS A 170 -56.03 -13.48 -6.36
CA LYS A 170 -56.83 -14.45 -7.13
C LYS A 170 -57.64 -13.83 -8.28
N ASP A 171 -57.86 -12.52 -8.24
CA ASP A 171 -58.69 -11.80 -9.21
C ASP A 171 -57.88 -11.13 -10.34
N GLY A 172 -56.57 -11.38 -10.43
CA GLY A 172 -55.69 -10.79 -11.47
C GLY A 172 -55.47 -9.28 -11.36
N ASN A 173 -56.18 -8.61 -10.47
CA ASN A 173 -56.00 -7.21 -10.15
C ASN A 173 -54.85 -7.08 -9.14
N ILE A 174 -53.87 -6.21 -9.43
CA ILE A 174 -52.76 -5.91 -8.51
C ILE A 174 -53.36 -5.13 -7.34
N THR A 175 -53.90 -5.84 -6.36
CA THR A 175 -54.43 -5.24 -5.13
C THR A 175 -53.27 -4.65 -4.33
N GLN A 176 -53.13 -3.33 -4.49
CA GLN A 176 -52.39 -2.37 -3.68
C GLN A 176 -51.01 -2.81 -3.19
N LEU A 177 -49.99 -2.21 -3.82
CA LEU A 177 -48.58 -2.14 -3.45
C LEU A 177 -48.31 -1.43 -2.09
N LEU A 178 -49.21 -1.56 -1.12
CA LEU A 178 -49.33 -0.68 0.05
C LEU A 178 -48.16 -0.79 1.04
N ASP A 179 -47.44 -1.92 1.05
CA ASP A 179 -46.25 -2.11 1.87
C ASP A 179 -45.27 -3.10 1.25
N ILE A 180 -44.27 -2.57 0.52
CA ILE A 180 -43.14 -3.38 0.08
C ILE A 180 -42.29 -3.72 1.33
N PRO A 181 -42.03 -5.01 1.59
CA PRO A 181 -41.24 -5.43 2.74
C PRO A 181 -39.79 -4.95 2.62
N THR A 182 -39.17 -4.60 3.74
CA THR A 182 -37.70 -4.38 3.77
C THR A 182 -37.00 -5.73 3.90
N PRO A 183 -35.77 -5.88 3.37
CA PRO A 183 -34.91 -6.99 3.70
C PRO A 183 -34.65 -7.09 5.21
N LYS A 184 -34.20 -8.26 5.66
CA LYS A 184 -33.91 -8.53 7.07
C LYS A 184 -32.57 -9.22 7.22
N LEU A 185 -31.77 -8.74 8.16
CA LEU A 185 -30.60 -9.47 8.66
C LEU A 185 -31.04 -10.37 9.81
N ASP A 186 -30.31 -11.46 10.00
CA ASP A 186 -30.43 -12.33 11.17
C ASP A 186 -30.00 -11.61 12.45
N SER A 187 -28.95 -10.78 12.37
CA SER A 187 -28.40 -9.97 13.46
C SER A 187 -27.90 -8.63 12.94
N ASN A 188 -28.22 -7.54 13.67
CA ASN A 188 -27.70 -6.20 13.38
C ASN A 188 -26.31 -5.96 13.99
N LYS A 189 -25.75 -6.92 14.73
CA LYS A 189 -24.41 -6.79 15.34
C LYS A 189 -23.37 -7.61 14.61
N GLU A 190 -23.75 -8.82 14.22
CA GLU A 190 -22.88 -9.79 13.57
C GLU A 190 -23.70 -10.45 12.45
N PRO A 191 -23.89 -9.76 11.32
CA PRO A 191 -24.74 -10.27 10.25
C PRO A 191 -24.10 -11.52 9.63
N THR A 192 -24.87 -12.61 9.55
CA THR A 192 -24.45 -13.82 8.85
C THR A 192 -25.34 -14.12 7.66
N GLU A 193 -26.61 -13.74 7.73
CA GLU A 193 -27.61 -14.03 6.71
C GLU A 193 -28.48 -12.80 6.41
N LEU A 194 -28.77 -12.62 5.12
CA LEU A 194 -29.66 -11.58 4.60
C LEU A 194 -30.83 -12.25 3.88
N THR A 195 -32.03 -12.02 4.40
CA THR A 195 -33.29 -12.41 3.77
C THR A 195 -33.80 -11.29 2.89
N VAL A 196 -33.97 -11.54 1.59
CA VAL A 196 -34.47 -10.57 0.62
C VAL A 196 -35.84 -10.98 0.09
N PRO A 197 -36.85 -10.11 0.18
CA PRO A 197 -38.22 -10.43 -0.22
C PRO A 197 -38.43 -10.20 -1.73
N LEU A 198 -37.58 -10.80 -2.57
CA LEU A 198 -37.76 -10.83 -4.03
C LEU A 198 -38.88 -11.78 -4.47
N ASN A 199 -39.39 -12.61 -3.57
CA ASN A 199 -40.61 -13.40 -3.72
C ASN A 199 -41.30 -13.49 -2.34
N VAL A 200 -42.48 -12.89 -2.20
CA VAL A 200 -43.21 -12.83 -0.91
C VAL A 200 -43.73 -14.19 -0.45
N THR A 201 -43.84 -15.18 -1.36
CA THR A 201 -44.23 -16.54 -0.98
C THR A 201 -43.06 -17.36 -0.46
N ASN A 202 -41.85 -17.11 -0.95
CA ASN A 202 -40.64 -17.80 -0.52
C ASN A 202 -39.45 -16.82 -0.54
N PRO A 203 -39.24 -16.04 0.54
CA PRO A 203 -38.14 -15.09 0.60
C PRO A 203 -36.82 -15.85 0.57
N ALA A 204 -35.91 -15.41 -0.29
CA ALA A 204 -34.61 -16.06 -0.43
C ALA A 204 -33.65 -15.52 0.65
N THR A 205 -32.93 -16.43 1.30
CA THR A 205 -31.93 -16.11 2.32
C THR A 205 -30.55 -16.41 1.77
N TYR A 206 -29.64 -15.46 1.93
CA TYR A 206 -28.28 -15.53 1.42
C TYR A 206 -27.31 -15.28 2.56
N LYS A 207 -26.17 -15.97 2.55
CA LYS A 207 -25.08 -15.60 3.45
C LYS A 207 -24.51 -14.26 3.03
N VAL A 208 -24.35 -13.34 3.99
CA VAL A 208 -23.94 -11.95 3.67
C VAL A 208 -22.52 -11.86 3.12
N ASP A 209 -21.70 -12.86 3.43
CA ASP A 209 -20.29 -13.01 3.04
C ASP A 209 -20.08 -13.88 1.80
N SER A 210 -21.16 -14.44 1.23
CA SER A 210 -21.06 -15.28 0.04
C SER A 210 -20.87 -14.41 -1.22
N PRO A 211 -20.00 -14.83 -2.16
CA PRO A 211 -19.92 -14.21 -3.48
C PRO A 211 -21.25 -14.19 -4.23
N ASP A 212 -22.13 -15.17 -3.97
CA ASP A 212 -23.47 -15.26 -4.58
C ASP A 212 -24.40 -14.11 -4.16
N ALA A 213 -24.08 -13.43 -3.06
CA ALA A 213 -24.81 -12.27 -2.58
C ALA A 213 -24.29 -10.94 -3.17
N ASP A 214 -23.35 -10.95 -4.12
CA ASP A 214 -22.76 -9.73 -4.67
C ASP A 214 -23.82 -8.71 -5.15
N ASN A 215 -23.76 -7.50 -4.57
CA ASN A 215 -24.67 -6.40 -4.86
C ASN A 215 -26.17 -6.70 -4.65
N LEU A 216 -26.52 -7.71 -3.83
CA LEU A 216 -27.88 -8.21 -3.69
C LEU A 216 -28.87 -7.11 -3.25
N LEU A 217 -28.49 -6.24 -2.30
CA LEU A 217 -29.33 -5.10 -1.89
C LEU A 217 -29.56 -4.09 -3.01
N THR A 218 -28.54 -3.83 -3.80
CA THR A 218 -28.62 -2.94 -4.97
C THR A 218 -29.54 -3.51 -6.03
N GLN A 219 -29.49 -4.83 -6.26
CA GLN A 219 -30.41 -5.52 -7.17
C GLN A 219 -31.86 -5.43 -6.65
N TYR A 220 -32.07 -5.72 -5.37
CA TYR A 220 -33.39 -5.61 -4.74
C TYR A 220 -34.00 -4.21 -4.91
N TYR A 221 -33.23 -3.17 -4.57
CA TYR A 221 -33.66 -1.79 -4.72
C TYR A 221 -34.06 -1.44 -6.17
N LYS A 222 -33.27 -1.88 -7.17
CA LYS A 222 -33.60 -1.68 -8.58
C LYS A 222 -34.92 -2.34 -8.97
N VAL A 223 -35.17 -3.56 -8.53
CA VAL A 223 -36.43 -4.27 -8.82
C VAL A 223 -37.61 -3.53 -8.20
N VAL A 224 -37.50 -3.13 -6.92
CA VAL A 224 -38.53 -2.36 -6.23
C VAL A 224 -38.84 -1.04 -6.93
N MET A 225 -37.81 -0.26 -7.23
CA MET A 225 -37.98 1.03 -7.89
C MET A 225 -38.58 0.90 -9.29
N LYS A 226 -38.18 -0.11 -10.07
CA LYS A 226 -38.80 -0.41 -11.37
C LYS A 226 -40.30 -0.69 -11.21
N CYS A 227 -40.67 -1.52 -10.23
CA CYS A 227 -42.07 -1.83 -9.98
C CYS A 227 -42.88 -0.61 -9.56
N LEU A 228 -42.38 0.15 -8.58
CA LEU A 228 -43.06 1.34 -8.05
C LEU A 228 -43.39 2.37 -9.13
N THR A 229 -42.53 2.51 -10.16
CA THR A 229 -42.77 3.45 -11.28
C THR A 229 -43.93 3.08 -12.20
N LEU A 230 -44.54 1.89 -12.07
CA LEU A 230 -45.75 1.53 -12.81
C LEU A 230 -47.06 1.93 -12.12
N THR A 231 -46.99 2.33 -10.84
CA THR A 231 -48.20 2.61 -10.06
C THR A 231 -48.73 4.02 -10.34
N THR A 232 -50.06 4.18 -10.30
CA THR A 232 -50.72 5.48 -10.45
C THR A 232 -50.34 6.46 -9.33
N GLU A 233 -50.07 5.94 -8.12
CA GLU A 233 -49.62 6.68 -6.93
C GLU A 233 -48.10 6.60 -6.70
N HIS A 234 -47.31 6.39 -7.75
CA HIS A 234 -45.87 6.09 -7.63
C HIS A 234 -45.11 7.06 -6.73
N LYS A 235 -45.39 8.37 -6.76
CA LYS A 235 -44.63 9.35 -5.95
C LYS A 235 -44.72 9.08 -4.44
N ILE A 236 -45.93 8.81 -3.93
CA ILE A 236 -46.16 8.59 -2.50
C ILE A 236 -45.54 7.26 -2.07
N GLN A 237 -45.73 6.21 -2.87
CA GLN A 237 -45.21 4.88 -2.58
C GLN A 237 -43.68 4.82 -2.67
N VAL A 238 -43.10 5.48 -3.68
CA VAL A 238 -41.65 5.67 -3.82
C VAL A 238 -41.10 6.37 -2.58
N PHE A 239 -41.70 7.49 -2.17
CA PHE A 239 -41.24 8.21 -0.98
C PHE A 239 -41.32 7.36 0.29
N LYS A 240 -42.46 6.70 0.53
CA LYS A 240 -42.67 5.84 1.71
C LYS A 240 -41.67 4.68 1.75
N PHE A 241 -41.46 4.00 0.61
CA PHE A 241 -40.48 2.92 0.52
C PHE A 241 -39.06 3.42 0.75
N ASN A 242 -38.64 4.50 0.07
CA ASN A 242 -37.27 5.01 0.21
C ASN A 242 -36.96 5.45 1.63
N LYS A 243 -37.90 6.12 2.30
CA LYS A 243 -37.74 6.49 3.71
C LYS A 243 -37.56 5.25 4.60
N LYS A 244 -38.48 4.27 4.50
CA LYS A 244 -38.43 3.02 5.27
C LYS A 244 -37.15 2.23 5.00
N PHE A 245 -36.73 2.16 3.74
CA PHE A 245 -35.54 1.42 3.32
C PHE A 245 -34.26 2.12 3.76
N TYR A 246 -34.19 3.45 3.69
CA TYR A 246 -33.08 4.23 4.24
C TYR A 246 -32.96 4.06 5.76
N ASP A 247 -34.06 4.17 6.51
CA ASP A 247 -34.07 3.97 7.96
C ASP A 247 -33.50 2.60 8.32
N TRP A 248 -33.88 1.56 7.56
CA TRP A 248 -33.32 0.22 7.72
C TRP A 248 -31.83 0.15 7.36
N LEU A 249 -31.41 0.69 6.21
CA LEU A 249 -30.00 0.72 5.80
C LEU A 249 -29.12 1.40 6.87
N SER A 250 -29.55 2.57 7.35
CA SER A 250 -28.81 3.33 8.37
C SER A 250 -28.64 2.58 9.69
N GLN A 251 -29.60 1.76 10.08
CA GLN A 251 -29.55 1.02 11.33
C GLN A 251 -28.85 -0.33 11.21
N ALA A 252 -29.01 -1.02 10.07
CA ALA A 252 -28.68 -2.43 9.94
C ALA A 252 -27.55 -2.73 8.97
N VAL A 253 -27.22 -1.83 8.03
CA VAL A 253 -26.23 -2.10 6.97
C VAL A 253 -25.06 -1.14 7.03
N LEU A 254 -25.32 0.16 7.07
CA LEU A 254 -24.28 1.18 7.01
C LEU A 254 -23.24 1.09 8.15
N PRO A 255 -23.59 0.70 9.39
CA PRO A 255 -22.59 0.49 10.45
C PRO A 255 -21.56 -0.60 10.12
N HIS A 256 -21.91 -1.59 9.29
CA HIS A 256 -21.04 -2.72 8.94
C HIS A 256 -20.11 -2.45 7.77
N LEU A 257 -20.19 -1.28 7.13
CA LEU A 257 -19.26 -0.92 6.06
C LEU A 257 -17.84 -0.64 6.60
N GLU A 258 -17.75 -0.34 7.90
CA GLU A 258 -16.50 -0.10 8.63
C GLU A 258 -15.92 -1.38 9.27
N ASP A 259 -16.65 -2.50 9.26
CA ASP A 259 -16.16 -3.76 9.80
C ASP A 259 -14.90 -4.20 9.05
N ASP A 260 -14.00 -4.93 9.73
CA ASP A 260 -12.78 -5.49 9.11
C ASP A 260 -13.11 -6.43 7.93
N LYS A 261 -14.30 -7.05 7.96
CA LYS A 261 -14.80 -7.97 6.95
C LYS A 261 -15.52 -7.22 5.82
N CYS A 262 -15.29 -7.65 4.58
CA CYS A 262 -16.08 -7.20 3.43
C CYS A 262 -17.35 -8.07 3.28
N TYR A 263 -18.51 -7.43 3.08
CA TYR A 263 -19.80 -8.09 2.89
C TYR A 263 -20.31 -7.92 1.46
N PRO A 264 -20.21 -8.94 0.59
CA PRO A 264 -20.68 -8.87 -0.79
C PRO A 264 -22.16 -8.50 -0.93
N ALA A 265 -22.99 -8.91 0.03
CA ALA A 265 -24.39 -8.54 0.10
C ALA A 265 -24.63 -7.01 0.06
N PHE A 266 -23.67 -6.23 0.58
CA PHE A 266 -23.75 -4.78 0.71
C PHE A 266 -23.04 -4.04 -0.43
N GLY A 267 -22.60 -4.74 -1.47
CA GLY A 267 -21.99 -4.13 -2.66
C GLY A 267 -22.84 -3.01 -3.26
N SER A 268 -22.17 -1.92 -3.65
CA SER A 268 -22.78 -0.73 -4.23
C SER A 268 -23.87 -0.05 -3.38
N VAL A 269 -24.01 -0.39 -2.08
CA VAL A 269 -25.09 0.15 -1.24
C VAL A 269 -25.06 1.67 -1.15
N LEU A 270 -23.89 2.29 -1.21
CA LEU A 270 -23.78 3.76 -1.15
C LEU A 270 -24.36 4.42 -2.41
N ARG A 271 -24.42 3.73 -3.55
CA ARG A 271 -25.13 4.21 -4.74
C ARG A 271 -26.64 4.31 -4.49
N ILE A 272 -27.21 3.41 -3.69
CA ILE A 272 -28.62 3.49 -3.28
C ILE A 272 -28.84 4.77 -2.47
N VAL A 273 -28.01 4.98 -1.45
CA VAL A 273 -28.11 6.16 -0.57
C VAL A 273 -27.93 7.45 -1.38
N GLU A 274 -26.98 7.48 -2.31
CA GLU A 274 -26.75 8.63 -3.18
C GLU A 274 -27.94 8.89 -4.11
N THR A 275 -28.54 7.83 -4.66
CA THR A 275 -29.78 7.94 -5.46
C THR A 275 -30.91 8.55 -4.63
N MET A 276 -31.08 8.11 -3.38
CA MET A 276 -32.08 8.66 -2.48
C MET A 276 -31.82 10.14 -2.18
N ARG A 277 -30.55 10.50 -2.00
CA ARG A 277 -30.12 11.88 -1.69
C ARG A 277 -30.41 12.82 -2.86
N GLU A 278 -30.07 12.43 -4.08
CA GLU A 278 -30.33 13.26 -5.27
C GLU A 278 -31.82 13.49 -5.55
N ASN A 279 -32.66 12.54 -5.15
CA ASN A 279 -34.12 12.64 -5.30
C ASN A 279 -34.82 13.23 -4.07
N ASP A 280 -34.07 13.83 -3.13
CA ASP A 280 -34.57 14.42 -1.88
C ASP A 280 -35.43 13.46 -1.02
N PHE A 281 -35.20 12.15 -1.12
CA PHE A 281 -35.88 11.16 -0.27
C PHE A 281 -35.25 11.05 1.13
N VAL A 282 -34.01 11.51 1.27
CA VAL A 282 -33.21 11.46 2.51
C VAL A 282 -32.46 12.79 2.70
N PRO A 283 -31.95 13.09 3.91
CA PRO A 283 -31.22 14.32 4.17
C PRO A 283 -30.01 14.51 3.23
N LYS A 284 -29.73 15.76 2.85
CA LYS A 284 -28.61 16.09 1.93
C LYS A 284 -27.22 15.69 2.46
N ASN A 285 -27.08 15.50 3.77
CA ASN A 285 -25.86 15.04 4.43
C ASN A 285 -25.78 13.50 4.60
N ALA A 286 -26.75 12.74 4.09
CA ALA A 286 -26.81 11.29 4.26
C ALA A 286 -25.54 10.58 3.77
N THR A 287 -25.00 10.92 2.59
CA THR A 287 -23.74 10.35 2.08
C THR A 287 -22.49 11.08 2.55
N ALA A 288 -22.61 12.34 2.97
CA ALA A 288 -21.48 13.11 3.51
C ALA A 288 -20.89 12.43 4.75
N ASN A 289 -21.73 11.82 5.59
CA ASN A 289 -21.26 11.07 6.76
C ASN A 289 -20.59 9.74 6.42
N PHE A 290 -20.54 9.29 5.16
CA PHE A 290 -19.84 8.04 4.80
C PHE A 290 -18.64 8.32 3.89
N ILE A 291 -18.76 9.31 2.99
CA ILE A 291 -17.66 9.75 2.11
C ILE A 291 -16.55 10.46 2.92
N PHE A 292 -16.89 11.18 4.00
CA PHE A 292 -15.91 11.99 4.75
C PHE A 292 -15.10 11.25 5.82
N TYR A 293 -15.42 10.01 6.18
CA TYR A 293 -14.71 9.31 7.27
C TYR A 293 -13.31 8.84 6.86
N GLY A 294 -13.11 8.47 5.59
CA GLY A 294 -11.78 8.19 5.05
C GLY A 294 -10.92 9.44 4.83
N GLN A 295 -11.54 10.61 4.65
CA GLN A 295 -10.84 11.85 4.30
C GLN A 295 -10.42 12.66 5.54
N LYS A 296 -11.18 12.62 6.65
CA LYS A 296 -10.81 13.36 7.87
C LYS A 296 -9.47 12.94 8.47
N ASN A 297 -9.10 11.65 8.39
CA ASN A 297 -7.81 11.19 8.92
C ASN A 297 -6.58 11.60 8.08
N LEU A 298 -6.79 11.94 6.80
CA LEU A 298 -5.74 12.42 5.89
C LEU A 298 -5.72 13.96 5.80
N GLY A 299 -6.89 14.59 5.73
CA GLY A 299 -7.05 16.04 5.54
C GLY A 299 -6.91 16.88 6.81
N VAL A 300 -7.34 16.38 7.99
CA VAL A 300 -7.17 17.15 9.24
C VAL A 300 -5.69 17.27 9.60
N LYS A 301 -4.86 16.27 9.28
CA LYS A 301 -3.39 16.39 9.40
C LYS A 301 -2.76 17.26 8.32
N GLU A 302 -3.41 17.46 7.16
CA GLU A 302 -2.84 18.23 6.06
C GLU A 302 -3.17 19.72 6.18
N GLU A 303 -4.39 20.12 6.57
CA GLU A 303 -4.68 21.53 6.88
C GLU A 303 -4.04 21.99 8.21
N GLU A 304 -3.92 21.10 9.19
CA GLU A 304 -3.21 21.43 10.44
C GLU A 304 -1.69 21.41 10.25
N LYS A 305 -1.14 20.65 9.29
CA LYS A 305 0.26 20.80 8.85
C LYS A 305 0.46 22.02 7.96
N LEU A 306 -0.46 22.35 7.05
CA LEU A 306 -0.37 23.56 6.24
C LEU A 306 -0.42 24.83 7.11
N LYS A 307 -1.17 24.79 8.23
CA LYS A 307 -1.18 25.85 9.24
C LYS A 307 -0.05 25.77 10.28
N LYS A 308 0.61 24.62 10.46
CA LYS A 308 1.78 24.48 11.36
C LYS A 308 3.14 24.60 10.63
N GLU A 309 3.17 24.54 9.31
CA GLU A 309 4.37 24.77 8.48
C GLU A 309 4.57 26.25 8.11
N GLU A 310 3.70 27.15 8.58
CA GLU A 310 3.97 28.59 8.60
C GLU A 310 4.73 29.02 9.89
N HIS A 311 5.49 28.09 10.47
CA HIS A 311 6.67 28.42 11.29
C HIS A 311 7.89 27.79 10.62
N PRO A 312 9.00 28.53 10.43
CA PRO A 312 10.20 28.05 9.76
C PRO A 312 10.90 26.98 10.63
N GLY A 313 10.36 25.76 10.60
CA GLY A 313 11.03 24.56 11.06
C GLY A 313 12.26 24.37 10.19
N LYS A 314 13.43 24.65 10.76
CA LYS A 314 14.74 24.43 10.15
C LYS A 314 14.78 23.04 9.54
N ILE A 315 14.75 22.97 8.21
CA ILE A 315 15.23 21.84 7.44
C ILE A 315 16.61 21.53 8.02
N ILE A 316 16.76 20.41 8.71
CA ILE A 316 18.07 19.87 9.03
C ILE A 316 18.62 19.45 7.67
N HIS A 317 19.28 20.39 7.02
CA HIS A 317 19.91 20.17 5.73
C HIS A 317 20.80 18.95 5.88
N LEU A 318 20.78 18.08 4.87
CA LEU A 318 21.71 16.96 4.72
C LEU A 318 23.18 17.40 4.93
N SER A 319 23.49 18.68 4.67
CA SER A 319 24.78 19.32 4.98
C SER A 319 25.18 19.28 6.46
N SER A 320 24.23 19.33 7.40
CA SER A 320 24.51 19.23 8.84
C SER A 320 24.95 17.83 9.26
N PHE A 321 24.56 16.79 8.50
CA PHE A 321 25.01 15.43 8.74
C PHE A 321 26.45 15.25 8.25
N TYR A 322 26.79 15.78 7.08
CA TYR A 322 28.15 15.77 6.55
C TYR A 322 29.13 16.56 7.45
N LEU A 323 28.69 17.66 8.07
CA LEU A 323 29.51 18.44 8.97
C LEU A 323 29.89 17.72 10.27
N MET A 324 29.14 16.69 10.71
CA MET A 324 29.55 15.85 11.84
C MET A 324 30.34 14.61 11.40
N PHE A 325 29.99 14.01 10.27
CA PHE A 325 30.63 12.77 9.81
C PHE A 325 32.02 13.00 9.20
N ILE A 326 32.22 14.10 8.45
CA ILE A 326 33.51 14.36 7.79
C ILE A 326 34.64 14.58 8.81
N PRO A 327 34.48 15.41 9.86
CA PRO A 327 35.52 15.55 10.89
C PRO A 327 35.82 14.25 11.62
N TRP A 328 34.79 13.42 11.85
CA TRP A 328 34.96 12.13 12.51
C TRP A 328 35.74 11.14 11.64
N LEU A 329 35.44 11.07 10.34
CA LEU A 329 36.21 10.28 9.37
C LEU A 329 37.66 10.77 9.25
N ILE A 330 37.88 12.10 9.20
CA ILE A 330 39.22 12.68 9.19
C ILE A 330 39.97 12.30 10.48
N PHE A 331 39.32 12.36 11.64
CA PHE A 331 39.94 11.99 12.92
C PHE A 331 40.35 10.51 12.95
N ILE A 332 39.52 9.62 12.41
CA ILE A 332 39.86 8.20 12.26
C ILE A 332 41.06 8.02 11.32
N CYS A 333 41.04 8.66 10.15
CA CYS A 333 42.14 8.59 9.18
C CYS A 333 43.46 9.11 9.77
N LEU A 334 43.44 10.24 10.48
CA LEU A 334 44.61 10.80 11.15
C LEU A 334 45.14 9.90 12.26
N SER A 335 44.25 9.27 13.03
CA SER A 335 44.63 8.32 14.07
C SER A 335 45.33 7.09 13.47
N VAL A 336 44.81 6.55 12.37
CA VAL A 336 45.45 5.42 11.65
C VAL A 336 46.78 5.84 11.04
N ALA A 337 46.88 7.02 10.43
CA ALA A 337 48.14 7.56 9.90
C ALA A 337 49.19 7.76 11.01
N TYR A 338 48.79 8.26 12.18
CA TYR A 338 49.69 8.42 13.33
C TYR A 338 50.18 7.07 13.86
N LEU A 339 49.29 6.09 14.00
CA LEU A 339 49.65 4.73 14.46
C LEU A 339 50.60 4.02 13.46
N THR A 340 50.39 4.20 12.16
CA THR A 340 51.29 3.62 11.15
C THR A 340 52.65 4.33 11.12
N TRP A 341 52.68 5.65 11.31
CA TRP A 341 53.92 6.42 11.38
C TRP A 341 54.75 6.07 12.61
N THR A 342 54.13 5.97 13.79
CA THR A 342 54.79 5.57 15.03
C THR A 342 55.33 4.13 14.95
N SER A 343 54.55 3.20 14.38
CA SER A 343 55.03 1.82 14.13
C SER A 343 56.22 1.77 13.17
N ARG A 344 56.29 2.62 12.14
CA ARG A 344 57.48 2.72 11.26
C ARG A 344 58.67 3.34 11.97
N ARG A 345 58.46 4.34 12.82
CA ARG A 345 59.53 5.00 13.59
C ARG A 345 60.23 4.02 14.54
N GLU A 346 59.47 3.15 15.21
CA GLU A 346 60.05 2.11 16.06
C GLU A 346 60.85 1.07 15.26
N GLN A 347 60.39 0.71 14.07
CA GLN A 347 61.14 -0.18 13.17
C GLN A 347 62.45 0.47 12.70
N CYS A 348 62.43 1.74 12.29
CA CYS A 348 63.65 2.47 11.92
C CYS A 348 64.64 2.63 13.09
N LEU A 349 64.16 2.91 14.31
CA LEU A 349 65.02 2.99 15.49
C LEU A 349 65.65 1.64 15.85
N SER A 350 64.90 0.54 15.69
CA SER A 350 65.44 -0.81 15.88
C SER A 350 66.51 -1.18 14.84
N TRP A 351 66.38 -0.66 13.61
CA TRP A 351 67.36 -0.87 12.54
C TRP A 351 68.63 -0.04 12.73
N CYS A 352 68.51 1.19 13.24
CA CYS A 352 69.67 2.05 13.49
C CYS A 352 70.49 1.60 14.71
N CYS A 353 69.86 1.05 15.77
CA CYS A 353 70.59 0.59 16.95
C CYS A 353 71.16 -0.84 16.82
N ALA A 354 70.80 -1.60 15.77
CA ALA A 354 71.34 -2.93 15.53
C ALA A 354 72.67 -2.93 14.76
N LYS A 355 73.23 -1.76 14.41
CA LYS A 355 74.39 -1.64 13.50
C LYS A 355 75.65 -1.03 14.14
N ASP A 356 75.78 -1.07 15.46
CA ASP A 356 76.98 -0.61 16.17
C ASP A 356 77.97 -1.73 16.49
N ASN A 357 78.17 -2.68 15.57
CA ASN A 357 79.37 -3.53 15.58
C ASN A 357 79.67 -3.99 14.16
N GLY A 358 80.41 -3.16 13.41
CA GLY A 358 81.12 -3.60 12.21
C GLY A 358 80.93 -2.69 11.00
N SER A 359 81.96 -1.87 10.75
CA SER A 359 82.42 -1.37 9.44
C SER A 359 81.38 -1.35 8.31
N CYS A 360 80.79 -0.18 8.07
CA CYS A 360 80.02 0.09 6.86
C CYS A 360 80.93 0.68 5.77
N ASP A 361 81.50 -0.19 4.94
CA ASP A 361 81.81 0.14 3.55
C ASP A 361 80.94 -0.76 2.67
N SER A 362 79.88 -0.18 2.11
CA SER A 362 79.25 -0.65 0.87
C SER A 362 78.09 0.28 0.51
N SER A 363 78.22 0.86 -0.67
CA SER A 363 77.15 1.52 -1.41
C SER A 363 76.02 0.53 -1.70
N THR A 364 74.90 0.65 -1.00
CA THR A 364 73.66 -0.01 -1.41
C THR A 364 72.88 0.92 -2.32
N GLU A 365 72.81 0.57 -3.60
CA GLU A 365 71.84 1.10 -4.55
C GLU A 365 70.43 0.62 -4.14
N PHE A 366 69.48 1.56 -4.09
CA PHE A 366 68.07 1.26 -3.92
C PHE A 366 67.37 1.47 -5.26
N GLU A 367 66.88 0.40 -5.88
CA GLU A 367 65.91 0.50 -6.97
C GLU A 367 64.51 0.73 -6.38
N VAL A 368 63.90 1.84 -6.77
CA VAL A 368 62.50 2.15 -6.44
C VAL A 368 61.66 1.90 -7.69
N ASN A 369 60.91 0.80 -7.70
CA ASN A 369 59.92 0.55 -8.74
C ASN A 369 58.60 1.24 -8.38
N ILE A 370 58.23 2.26 -9.14
CA ILE A 370 56.94 2.94 -9.03
C ILE A 370 56.02 2.34 -10.09
N VAL A 371 54.95 1.67 -9.64
CA VAL A 371 53.89 1.15 -10.51
C VAL A 371 52.69 2.09 -10.40
N ILE A 372 52.37 2.78 -11.49
CA ILE A 372 51.20 3.67 -11.58
C ILE A 372 50.11 2.93 -12.37
N PHE A 373 48.94 2.73 -11.76
CA PHE A 373 47.78 2.15 -12.42
C PHE A 373 46.94 3.24 -13.08
N PHE A 374 46.62 3.05 -14.36
CA PHE A 374 45.56 3.78 -15.05
C PHE A 374 44.47 2.80 -15.49
N GLU A 375 43.24 3.20 -15.26
CA GLU A 375 42.03 2.46 -15.61
C GLU A 375 41.76 2.64 -17.11
N ASN A 376 42.17 1.63 -17.89
CA ASN A 376 41.67 1.19 -19.21
C ASN A 376 42.78 0.46 -20.01
N ASP A 377 42.86 -0.86 -19.80
CA ASP A 377 43.35 -1.93 -20.69
C ASP A 377 44.50 -1.69 -21.69
N HIS A 378 45.69 -1.28 -21.24
CA HIS A 378 46.97 -1.78 -21.81
C HIS A 378 48.14 -1.58 -20.82
N LEU A 379 48.85 -2.66 -20.50
CA LEU A 379 49.94 -2.66 -19.52
C LEU A 379 51.28 -2.44 -20.24
N VAL A 380 51.90 -1.28 -20.01
CA VAL A 380 53.28 -1.00 -20.45
C VAL A 380 54.12 -0.72 -19.21
N THR A 381 55.05 -1.64 -18.91
CA THR A 381 56.06 -1.46 -17.87
C THR A 381 57.35 -0.94 -18.51
N GLU A 382 57.76 0.28 -18.18
CA GLU A 382 59.11 0.77 -18.47
C GLU A 382 59.87 1.03 -17.16
N ASN A 383 61.09 0.51 -17.10
CA ASN A 383 62.00 0.68 -15.97
C ASN A 383 62.89 1.92 -16.22
N PHE A 384 62.84 2.91 -15.34
CA PHE A 384 63.77 4.04 -15.36
C PHE A 384 64.69 3.98 -14.14
N PRO A 385 66.01 3.78 -14.32
CA PRO A 385 66.96 3.88 -13.22
C PRO A 385 67.21 5.37 -12.90
N ILE A 386 66.89 5.78 -11.67
CA ILE A 386 67.19 7.12 -11.17
C ILE A 386 68.36 7.01 -10.18
N THR A 387 69.51 7.60 -10.52
CA THR A 387 70.68 7.68 -9.64
C THR A 387 70.64 9.00 -8.87
N LEU A 388 70.28 8.97 -7.58
CA LEU A 388 70.37 10.15 -6.71
C LEU A 388 71.77 10.26 -6.10
N LYS A 389 72.54 11.25 -6.54
CA LYS A 389 73.78 11.67 -5.86
C LYS A 389 73.43 12.61 -4.71
N ARG A 390 73.87 12.25 -3.51
CA ARG A 390 73.77 13.06 -2.29
C ARG A 390 74.84 14.17 -2.35
N SER A 391 74.44 15.44 -2.26
CA SER A 391 75.35 16.56 -1.94
C SER A 391 75.42 16.75 -0.43
#